data_AF-G0R562-F1
#
_entry.id   AF-G0R562-F1
#
_cell.length_a   1.000
_cell.length_b   1.000
_cell.length_c   1.000
_cell.angle_alpha   90.00
_cell.angle_beta   90.00
_cell.angle_gamma   90.00
#
_symmetry.space_group_name_H-M   'P 1'
#
loop_
_entity.id
_entity.type
_entity.pdbx_description
1 polymer ?
#
loop_
_entity_poly.entity_id
_entity_poly.type
_entity_poly.pdbx_seq_one_letter_code
_entity_poly.pdbx_strand_id
1 'polypeptide(L)'
;VFTYRLYNYYFDINQNIFKPIQFDLTQYTNNEIHAKYGKGIQDQQQFSQLKALFGQNNTEIPTKSSIKILIDEVLSPFYMFQIFSVILWILEPYYFYASVILLTSVISAALGLIETKKNYIKLQKMSFFQTKVTIYREIHDFISQ
;
A
#
# COMPACT_ATOMS: atom_id res chain seq x y z
N VAL A 1 -12.07 1.61 -16.10
CA VAL A 1 -10.89 2.02 -15.30
C VAL A 1 -10.37 0.79 -14.59
N PHE A 2 -9.06 0.54 -14.60
CA PHE A 2 -8.46 -0.55 -13.82
C PHE A 2 -7.26 -0.01 -13.03
N THR A 3 -6.94 -0.67 -11.91
CA THR A 3 -5.84 -0.28 -11.03
C THR A 3 -4.66 -1.24 -11.23
N TYR A 4 -3.47 -0.72 -11.50
CA TYR A 4 -2.25 -1.51 -11.59
C TYR A 4 -1.10 -0.79 -10.88
N ARG A 5 -0.41 -1.50 -9.98
CA ARG A 5 0.70 -0.95 -9.17
C ARG A 5 0.37 0.40 -8.53
N LEU A 6 -0.82 0.52 -7.94
CA LEU A 6 -1.35 1.73 -7.27
C LEU A 6 -1.69 2.92 -8.21
N TYR A 7 -1.62 2.74 -9.54
CA TYR A 7 -2.10 3.74 -10.51
C TYR A 7 -3.42 3.32 -11.12
N ASN A 8 -4.34 4.28 -11.26
CA ASN A 8 -5.59 4.09 -11.99
C ASN A 8 -5.38 4.44 -13.46
N TYR A 9 -5.85 3.57 -14.35
CA TYR A 9 -5.78 3.75 -15.80
C TYR A 9 -7.18 3.89 -16.39
N TYR A 10 -7.35 4.87 -17.28
CA TYR A 10 -8.55 5.01 -18.10
C TYR A 10 -8.22 4.66 -19.55
N PHE A 11 -9.25 4.23 -20.27
CA PHE A 11 -9.13 3.87 -21.68
C PHE A 11 -9.51 5.07 -22.54
N ASP A 12 -8.58 5.51 -23.39
CA ASP A 12 -8.82 6.58 -24.36
C ASP A 12 -9.26 5.95 -25.69
N ILE A 13 -10.54 6.11 -26.03
CA ILE A 13 -11.17 5.51 -27.22
C ILE A 13 -10.51 6.02 -28.51
N ASN A 14 -10.06 7.27 -28.54
CA ASN A 14 -9.53 7.90 -29.74
C ASN A 14 -8.13 7.40 -30.10
N GLN A 15 -7.33 7.06 -29.08
CA GLN A 15 -5.96 6.59 -29.27
C GLN A 15 -5.79 5.09 -29.04
N ASN A 16 -6.86 4.39 -28.63
CA ASN A 16 -6.87 2.96 -28.34
C ASN A 16 -5.74 2.54 -27.37
N ILE A 17 -5.42 3.42 -26.41
CA ILE A 17 -4.32 3.25 -25.45
C ILE A 17 -4.87 3.51 -24.04
N PHE A 18 -4.36 2.74 -23.07
CA PHE A 18 -4.59 2.99 -21.66
C PHE A 18 -3.63 4.04 -21.14
N LYS A 19 -4.17 5.16 -20.66
CA LYS A 19 -3.38 6.24 -20.06
C LYS A 19 -3.56 6.25 -18.54
N PRO A 20 -2.48 6.49 -17.77
CA PRO A 20 -2.60 6.69 -16.33
C PRO A 20 -3.40 7.97 -16.06
N ILE A 21 -4.19 7.97 -15.00
CA ILE A 21 -4.86 9.17 -14.51
C ILE A 21 -3.77 10.09 -13.93
N GLN A 22 -3.47 11.15 -14.67
CA GLN A 22 -2.49 12.16 -14.29
C GLN A 22 -3.15 13.53 -14.27
N PHE A 23 -2.73 14.37 -13.32
CA PHE A 23 -3.11 15.76 -13.29
C PHE A 23 -1.99 16.56 -13.95
N ASP A 24 -2.12 16.79 -15.26
CA ASP A 24 -1.09 17.45 -16.07
C ASP A 24 -1.07 18.96 -15.81
N LEU A 25 -0.50 19.37 -14.67
CA LEU A 25 -0.26 20.78 -14.36
C LEU A 25 0.98 21.35 -15.06
N THR A 26 1.88 20.48 -15.49
CA THR A 26 3.18 20.86 -16.09
C THR A 26 3.04 21.52 -17.46
N GLN A 27 1.89 21.38 -18.11
CA GLN A 27 1.61 21.96 -19.42
C GLN A 27 0.97 23.35 -19.34
N TYR A 28 0.64 23.84 -18.15
CA TYR A 28 -0.07 25.10 -17.94
C TYR A 28 0.80 26.13 -17.19
N THR A 29 0.61 27.40 -17.52
CA THR A 29 1.20 28.51 -16.75
C THR A 29 0.39 28.75 -15.48
N ASN A 30 1.00 29.28 -14.42
CA ASN A 30 0.31 29.60 -13.15
C ASN A 30 -1.00 30.38 -13.36
N ASN A 31 -1.01 31.36 -14.27
CA ASN A 31 -2.21 32.16 -14.56
C ASN A 31 -3.34 31.32 -15.18
N GLU A 32 -3.01 30.36 -16.04
CA GLU A 32 -3.98 29.46 -16.69
C GLU A 32 -4.57 28.46 -15.68
N ILE A 33 -3.73 27.98 -14.76
CA ILE A 33 -4.16 27.13 -13.64
C ILE A 33 -5.16 27.88 -12.76
N HIS A 34 -4.85 29.14 -12.41
CA HIS A 34 -5.76 29.98 -11.61
C HIS A 34 -7.05 30.29 -12.36
N ALA A 35 -7.00 30.59 -13.66
CA ALA A 35 -8.20 30.87 -14.46
C ALA A 35 -9.11 29.64 -14.60
N LYS A 36 -8.53 28.44 -14.78
CA LYS A 36 -9.27 27.19 -15.03
C LYS A 36 -9.75 26.49 -13.75
N TYR A 37 -8.92 26.47 -12.70
CA TYR A 37 -9.19 25.70 -11.47
C TYR A 37 -9.45 26.58 -10.24
N GLY A 38 -9.17 27.88 -10.29
CA GLY A 38 -9.26 28.78 -9.13
C GLY A 38 -10.67 29.01 -8.60
N LYS A 39 -11.71 28.73 -9.41
CA LYS A 39 -13.12 28.84 -8.98
C LYS A 39 -13.67 27.55 -8.33
N GLY A 40 -12.86 26.48 -8.29
CA GLY A 40 -13.32 25.17 -7.82
C GLY A 40 -14.25 24.47 -8.82
N ILE A 41 -14.81 23.33 -8.41
CA ILE A 41 -15.75 22.56 -9.22
C ILE A 41 -17.15 23.14 -8.99
N GLN A 42 -17.79 23.64 -10.05
CA GLN A 42 -19.06 24.35 -9.99
C GLN A 42 -20.27 23.43 -10.22
N ASP A 43 -20.09 22.30 -10.89
CA ASP A 43 -21.16 21.37 -11.24
C ASP A 43 -21.05 20.02 -10.52
N GLN A 44 -22.19 19.53 -10.02
CA GLN A 44 -22.29 18.28 -9.29
C GLN A 44 -22.11 17.05 -10.20
N GLN A 45 -22.48 17.14 -11.48
CA GLN A 45 -22.25 16.05 -12.43
C GLN A 45 -20.76 15.94 -12.74
N GLN A 46 -20.08 17.07 -12.98
CA GLN A 46 -18.64 17.13 -13.12
C GLN A 46 -17.92 16.58 -11.87
N PHE A 47 -18.37 16.92 -10.67
CA PHE A 47 -17.83 16.35 -9.43
C PHE A 47 -17.97 14.82 -9.38
N SER A 48 -19.13 14.29 -9.75
CA SER A 48 -19.39 12.85 -9.75
C SER A 48 -18.50 12.10 -10.75
N GLN A 49 -18.30 12.67 -11.93
CA GLN A 49 -17.39 12.13 -12.95
C GLN A 49 -15.94 12.16 -12.49
N LEU A 50 -15.48 13.29 -11.93
CA LEU A 50 -14.12 13.41 -11.40
C LEU A 50 -13.89 12.46 -10.22
N LYS A 51 -14.86 12.30 -9.33
CA LYS A 51 -14.79 11.33 -8.23
C LYS A 51 -14.74 9.88 -8.74
N ALA A 52 -15.45 9.56 -9.81
CA ALA A 52 -15.39 8.23 -10.44
C ALA A 52 -14.04 7.97 -11.14
N LEU A 53 -13.39 9.00 -11.68
CA LEU A 53 -12.07 8.90 -12.31
C LEU A 53 -10.95 8.86 -11.27
N PHE A 54 -10.83 9.88 -10.42
CA PHE A 54 -9.73 10.03 -9.46
C PHE A 54 -9.88 9.14 -8.22
N GLY A 55 -11.10 8.70 -7.90
CA GLY A 55 -11.38 7.96 -6.68
C GLY A 55 -11.44 8.86 -5.45
N GLN A 56 -11.50 8.25 -4.27
CA GLN A 56 -11.39 8.96 -3.00
C GLN A 56 -9.93 9.19 -2.66
N ASN A 57 -9.61 10.32 -2.03
CA ASN A 57 -8.30 10.56 -1.45
C ASN A 57 -8.12 9.71 -0.18
N ASN A 58 -7.92 8.42 -0.37
CA ASN A 58 -7.72 7.47 0.71
C ASN A 58 -6.40 6.75 0.48
N THR A 59 -5.45 6.93 1.40
CA THR A 59 -4.18 6.21 1.39
C THR A 59 -4.34 4.88 2.13
N GLU A 60 -5.29 4.06 1.68
CA GLU A 60 -5.45 2.70 2.20
C GLU A 60 -4.31 1.83 1.68
N ILE A 61 -3.27 1.70 2.50
CA ILE A 61 -2.18 0.75 2.24
C ILE A 61 -2.77 -0.67 2.36
N PRO A 62 -2.70 -1.51 1.32
CA PRO A 62 -3.25 -2.85 1.37
C PRO A 62 -2.53 -3.68 2.43
N THR A 63 -3.30 -4.25 3.35
CA THR A 63 -2.79 -5.15 4.40
C THR A 63 -2.19 -6.40 3.76
N LYS A 64 -0.87 -6.58 3.90
CA LYS A 64 -0.26 -7.88 3.59
C LYS A 64 -0.80 -8.93 4.57
N SER A 65 -1.40 -9.99 4.05
CA SER A 65 -1.92 -11.09 4.87
C SER A 65 -0.78 -11.74 5.69
N SER A 66 -1.06 -12.08 6.95
CA SER A 66 -0.08 -12.71 7.86
C SER A 66 0.49 -14.01 7.30
N ILE A 67 -0.28 -14.75 6.50
CA ILE A 67 0.14 -16.01 5.87
C ILE A 67 1.21 -15.76 4.79
N LYS A 68 1.09 -14.69 4.00
CA LYS A 68 2.10 -14.35 2.99
C LYS A 68 3.43 -14.00 3.63
N ILE A 69 3.39 -13.27 4.75
CA ILE A 69 4.60 -12.91 5.52
C ILE A 69 5.28 -14.17 6.06
N LEU A 70 4.51 -15.12 6.61
CA LEU A 70 5.06 -16.39 7.09
C LEU A 70 5.71 -17.22 5.98
N ILE A 71 5.09 -17.30 4.80
CA ILE A 71 5.65 -18.04 3.67
C ILE A 71 6.95 -17.40 3.19
N ASP A 72 6.97 -16.07 3.05
CA ASP A 72 8.19 -15.32 2.67
C ASP A 72 9.31 -15.53 3.70
N GLU A 73 8.97 -15.60 4.99
CA GLU A 73 9.94 -15.80 6.06
C GLU A 73 10.48 -17.24 6.09
N VAL A 74 9.65 -18.27 5.92
CA VAL A 74 10.08 -19.68 5.87
C VAL A 74 10.95 -19.97 4.63
N LEU A 75 10.65 -19.34 3.49
CA LEU A 75 11.44 -19.46 2.26
C LEU A 75 12.72 -18.62 2.28
N SER A 76 12.95 -17.83 3.33
CA SER A 76 14.20 -17.10 3.49
C SER A 76 15.37 -18.10 3.52
N PRO A 77 16.46 -17.84 2.77
CA PRO A 77 17.61 -18.73 2.70
C PRO A 77 18.11 -19.19 4.06
N PHE A 78 18.05 -18.32 5.08
CA PHE A 78 18.46 -18.61 6.45
C PHE A 78 17.68 -19.78 7.08
N TYR A 79 16.34 -19.75 7.06
CA TYR A 79 15.53 -20.80 7.68
C TYR A 79 15.61 -22.12 6.92
N MET A 80 15.78 -22.04 5.60
CA MET A 80 16.00 -23.23 4.77
C MET A 80 17.28 -23.97 5.21
N PHE A 81 18.39 -23.25 5.45
CA PHE A 81 19.62 -23.84 5.98
C PHE A 81 19.48 -24.37 7.41
N GLN A 82 18.68 -23.71 8.26
CA GLN A 82 18.42 -24.20 9.61
C GLN A 82 17.66 -25.52 9.62
N ILE A 83 16.66 -25.71 8.76
CA ILE A 83 15.92 -26.97 8.64
C ILE A 83 16.85 -28.11 8.20
N PHE A 84 17.68 -27.87 7.16
CA PHE A 84 18.68 -28.85 6.73
C PHE A 84 19.66 -29.22 7.85
N SER A 85 20.11 -28.23 8.62
CA SER A 85 20.98 -28.45 9.76
C SER A 85 20.27 -29.30 10.82
N VAL A 86 19.05 -28.97 11.24
CA VAL A 86 18.32 -29.78 12.22
C VAL A 86 18.14 -31.24 11.76
N ILE A 87 17.84 -31.47 10.48
CA ILE A 87 17.71 -32.82 9.92
C ILE A 87 19.04 -33.59 10.00
N LEU A 88 20.14 -32.98 9.60
CA LEU A 88 21.47 -33.61 9.63
C LEU A 88 21.87 -34.02 11.05
N TRP A 89 21.66 -33.14 12.04
CA TRP A 89 22.04 -33.40 13.43
C TRP A 89 21.13 -34.44 14.13
N ILE A 90 19.89 -34.62 13.67
CA ILE A 90 19.01 -35.72 14.10
C ILE A 90 19.49 -37.07 13.52
N LEU A 91 20.03 -37.08 12.30
CA LEU A 91 20.56 -38.29 11.65
C LEU A 91 21.90 -38.76 12.25
N GLU A 92 22.66 -37.85 12.86
CA GLU A 92 23.97 -38.12 13.51
C GLU A 92 23.89 -38.35 15.04
N PRO A 93 22.84 -38.99 15.55
CA PRO A 93 22.47 -39.03 16.98
C PRO A 93 22.71 -37.81 17.89
N TYR A 94 22.80 -36.59 17.37
CA TYR A 94 23.10 -35.37 18.15
C TYR A 94 21.84 -34.57 18.53
N TYR A 95 20.92 -35.21 19.25
CA TYR A 95 19.61 -34.65 19.59
C TYR A 95 19.66 -33.34 20.42
N PHE A 96 20.62 -33.21 21.34
CA PHE A 96 20.75 -31.99 22.15
C PHE A 96 21.07 -30.75 21.31
N TYR A 97 22.01 -30.87 20.36
CA TYR A 97 22.36 -29.75 19.47
C TYR A 97 21.22 -29.39 18.53
N ALA A 98 20.53 -30.40 17.97
CA ALA A 98 19.34 -30.19 17.15
C ALA A 98 18.25 -29.42 17.91
N SER A 99 18.02 -29.75 19.19
CA SER A 99 17.01 -29.08 20.02
C SER A 99 17.32 -27.59 20.27
N VAL A 100 18.58 -27.23 20.51
CA VAL A 100 19.00 -25.84 20.74
C VAL A 100 18.87 -25.01 19.47
N ILE A 101 19.27 -25.56 18.32
CA ILE A 101 19.13 -24.88 17.01
C ILE A 101 17.66 -24.65 16.68
N LEU A 102 16.81 -25.66 16.90
CA LEU A 102 15.36 -25.54 16.66
C LEU A 102 14.73 -24.49 17.58
N LEU A 103 15.03 -24.52 18.87
CA LEU A 103 14.46 -23.60 19.85
C LEU A 103 14.87 -22.15 19.58
N THR A 104 16.15 -21.91 19.28
CA THR A 104 16.63 -20.57 18.91
C THR A 104 16.02 -20.06 17.61
N SER A 105 15.92 -20.92 16.59
CA SER A 105 15.25 -20.60 15.31
C SER A 105 13.79 -20.17 15.51
N VAL A 106 13.02 -20.94 16.28
CA VAL A 106 11.60 -20.66 16.55
C VAL A 106 11.43 -19.33 17.30
N ILE A 107 12.27 -19.06 18.31
CA ILE A 107 12.22 -17.80 19.05
C ILE A 107 12.56 -16.62 18.13
N SER A 108 13.61 -16.74 17.31
CA SER A 108 13.99 -15.70 16.34
C SER A 108 12.88 -15.42 15.33
N ALA A 109 12.24 -16.45 14.77
CA ALA A 109 11.11 -16.30 13.86
C ALA A 109 9.90 -15.64 14.53
N ALA A 110 9.57 -16.06 15.75
CA ALA A 110 8.46 -15.46 16.49
C ALA A 110 8.71 -13.97 16.77
N LEU A 111 9.92 -13.60 17.19
CA LEU A 111 10.30 -12.21 17.42
C LEU A 111 10.26 -11.39 16.12
N GLY A 112 10.83 -11.91 15.03
CA GLY A 112 10.82 -11.25 13.72
C GLY A 112 9.42 -11.00 13.18
N LEU A 113 8.52 -11.98 13.33
CA LEU A 113 7.12 -11.85 12.94
C LEU A 113 6.39 -10.77 13.77
N ILE A 114 6.58 -10.78 15.09
CA ILE A 114 5.97 -9.80 16.00
C ILE A 114 6.46 -8.39 15.67
N GLU A 115 7.77 -8.21 15.46
CA GLU A 115 8.38 -6.94 15.12
C GLU A 115 7.88 -6.42 13.76
N THR A 116 7.90 -7.27 12.74
CA THR A 116 7.39 -6.94 11.40
C THR A 116 5.93 -6.51 11.46
N LYS A 117 5.09 -7.22 12.23
CA LYS A 117 3.68 -6.86 12.43
C LYS A 117 3.52 -5.52 13.15
N LYS A 118 4.30 -5.27 14.20
CA LYS A 118 4.29 -3.98 14.93
C LYS A 118 4.72 -2.83 14.03
N ASN A 119 5.78 -3.01 13.25
CA ASN A 119 6.28 -2.02 12.29
C ASN A 119 5.23 -1.72 11.21
N TYR A 120 4.58 -2.75 10.69
CA TYR A 120 3.49 -2.59 9.72
C TYR A 120 2.32 -1.77 10.28
N ILE A 121 1.84 -2.10 11.49
CA ILE A 121 0.77 -1.35 12.16
C ILE A 121 1.19 0.09 12.42
N LYS A 122 2.43 0.31 12.85
CA LYS A 122 2.98 1.65 13.09
C LYS A 122 3.00 2.49 11.81
N LEU A 123 3.46 1.91 10.70
CA LEU A 123 3.44 2.55 9.38
C LEU A 123 2.01 2.90 8.95
N GLN A 124 1.06 1.97 9.15
CA GLN A 124 -0.35 2.23 8.84
C GLN A 124 -0.91 3.40 9.66
N LYS A 125 -0.61 3.46 10.97
CA LYS A 125 -1.00 4.57 11.84
C LYS A 125 -0.36 5.90 11.43
N MET A 126 0.90 5.88 10.99
CA MET A 126 1.59 7.08 10.50
C MET A 126 1.04 7.56 9.16
N SER A 127 0.61 6.64 8.30
CA SER A 127 0.07 6.97 6.98
C SER A 127 -1.38 7.47 7.02
N PHE A 128 -2.15 7.09 8.05
CA PHE A 128 -3.54 7.51 8.18
C PHE A 128 -3.64 8.84 8.92
N PHE A 129 -3.62 9.94 8.16
CA PHE A 129 -3.88 11.28 8.68
C PHE A 129 -5.17 11.82 8.06
N GLN A 130 -6.23 11.91 8.87
CA GLN A 130 -7.52 12.50 8.47
C GLN A 130 -7.67 13.85 9.18
N THR A 131 -7.88 14.91 8.41
CA THR A 131 -8.13 16.25 8.94
C THR A 131 -9.22 16.92 8.14
N LYS A 132 -10.15 17.59 8.84
CA LYS A 132 -11.21 18.37 8.22
C LYS A 132 -10.60 19.58 7.53
N VAL A 133 -10.82 19.69 6.22
CA VAL A 133 -10.37 20.82 5.41
C VAL A 133 -11.57 21.55 4.83
N THR A 134 -11.51 22.89 4.84
CA THR A 134 -12.53 23.72 4.19
C THR A 134 -12.15 23.89 2.72
N ILE A 135 -13.02 23.42 1.83
CA ILE A 135 -12.86 23.52 0.38
C ILE A 135 -13.70 24.66 -0.16
N TYR A 136 -13.10 25.53 -0.98
CA TYR A 136 -13.85 26.54 -1.72
C TYR A 136 -14.46 25.89 -2.97
N ARG A 137 -15.78 25.76 -2.96
CA ARG A 137 -16.59 25.36 -4.11
C ARG A 137 -17.76 26.32 -4.17
N GLU A 138 -18.18 26.68 -5.37
CA GLU A 138 -19.35 27.54 -5.57
C GLU A 138 -20.65 26.84 -5.11
N ILE A 139 -20.61 25.52 -4.94
CA ILE A 139 -21.63 24.72 -4.26
C ILE A 139 -21.32 24.69 -2.76
N HIS A 140 -22.21 25.26 -1.96
CA HIS A 140 -22.12 25.36 -0.51
C HIS A 140 -22.34 24.00 0.18
N ASP A 141 -21.43 23.04 0.00
CA ASP A 141 -21.46 21.78 0.72
C ASP A 141 -20.18 21.57 1.53
N PHE A 142 -20.35 21.57 2.86
CA PHE A 142 -19.34 21.16 3.82
C PHE A 142 -19.13 19.65 3.69
N ILE A 143 -18.18 19.23 2.85
CA ILE A 143 -17.82 17.82 2.76
C ILE A 143 -16.94 17.49 3.97
N SER A 144 -17.59 16.93 5.00
CA SER A 144 -16.95 16.15 6.05
C SER A 144 -16.39 14.87 5.41
N GLN A 145 -15.09 14.87 5.07
CA GLN A 145 -14.34 13.66 4.77
C GLN A 145 -13.44 13.29 5.93
#